data_AF-A0A958PE22-F1
#
_entry.id   AF-A0A958PE22-F1
#
_cell.length_a   1.000
_cell.length_b   1.000
_cell.length_c   1.000
_cell.angle_alpha   90.00
_cell.angle_beta   90.00
_cell.angle_gamma   90.00
#
_symmetry.space_group_name_H-M   'P 1'
#
loop_
_entity.id
_entity.type
_entity.pdbx_description
1 polymer ?
#
loop_
_entity_poly.entity_id
_entity_poly.type
_entity_poly.pdbx_seq_one_letter_code
_entity_poly.pdbx_strand_id
1 'polypeptide(L)'
;MIIHLKKSHSKNQLLDLEEKIKEKGCKPHTILGESLTTVSVIGDTSKLNVGEIQALDGVEFVTRVTKPFKLCSSESRTKPTTIQVGDLVIGGNNFLSMAGPCSIESEDQTMRIAHAVRKSGASVLRGGAFKPRSS
;
A
#
# COMPACT_ATOMS: atom_id res chain seq x y z
N MET A 1 -14.61 -6.17 -2.50
CA MET A 1 -14.44 -5.66 -3.89
C MET A 1 -15.82 -5.66 -4.52
N ILE A 2 -16.16 -4.67 -5.33
CA ILE A 2 -17.43 -4.60 -6.07
C ILE A 2 -17.08 -4.64 -7.55
N ILE A 3 -17.71 -5.54 -8.29
CA ILE A 3 -17.52 -5.74 -9.72
C ILE A 3 -18.81 -5.35 -10.41
N HIS A 4 -18.71 -4.45 -11.38
CA HIS A 4 -19.84 -4.02 -12.20
C HIS A 4 -19.79 -4.81 -13.50
N LEU A 5 -20.88 -5.47 -13.88
CA LEU A 5 -20.99 -6.14 -15.17
C LEU A 5 -21.58 -5.20 -16.22
N LYS A 6 -21.17 -5.39 -17.48
CA LYS A 6 -21.74 -4.72 -18.65
C LYS A 6 -23.24 -5.04 -18.73
N LYS A 7 -24.07 -4.08 -19.16
CA LYS A 7 -25.51 -4.32 -19.35
C LYS A 7 -25.85 -5.52 -20.24
N SER A 8 -24.99 -5.83 -21.21
CA SER A 8 -25.16 -6.92 -22.17
C SER A 8 -24.47 -8.23 -21.75
N HIS A 9 -24.11 -8.38 -20.46
CA HIS A 9 -23.41 -9.59 -20.02
C HIS A 9 -24.27 -10.85 -20.23
N SER A 10 -23.64 -11.95 -20.61
CA SER A 10 -24.30 -13.25 -20.68
C SER A 10 -24.42 -13.90 -19.30
N LYS A 11 -25.27 -14.92 -19.17
CA LYS A 11 -25.33 -15.73 -17.95
C LYS A 11 -24.02 -16.50 -17.71
N ASN A 12 -23.37 -16.97 -18.78
CA ASN A 12 -22.11 -17.71 -18.68
C ASN A 12 -20.99 -16.81 -18.14
N GLN A 13 -20.89 -15.56 -18.63
CA GLN A 13 -19.90 -14.61 -18.11
C GLN A 13 -20.05 -14.36 -16.60
N LEU A 14 -21.28 -14.31 -16.10
CA LEU A 14 -21.54 -14.20 -14.67
C LEU A 14 -21.11 -15.46 -13.91
N LEU A 15 -21.43 -16.65 -14.42
CA LEU A 15 -21.05 -17.92 -13.81
C LEU A 15 -19.54 -18.12 -13.77
N ASP A 16 -18.85 -17.85 -14.88
CA ASP A 16 -17.39 -17.94 -15.01
C ASP A 16 -16.71 -16.98 -14.02
N LEU A 17 -17.25 -15.76 -13.88
CA LEU A 17 -16.78 -14.79 -12.90
C LEU A 17 -16.96 -15.30 -11.47
N GLU A 18 -18.14 -15.83 -11.13
CA GLU A 18 -18.42 -16.39 -9.80
C GLU A 18 -17.51 -17.57 -9.46
N GLU A 19 -17.27 -18.46 -10.42
CA GLU A 19 -16.36 -19.60 -10.26
C GLU A 19 -14.92 -19.14 -10.01
N LYS A 20 -14.41 -18.21 -10.82
CA LYS A 20 -13.07 -17.65 -10.64
C LYS A 20 -12.89 -16.95 -9.29
N ILE A 21 -13.95 -16.30 -8.78
CA ILE A 21 -13.94 -15.72 -7.42
C ILE A 21 -13.86 -16.82 -6.35
N LYS A 22 -14.62 -17.91 -6.51
CA LYS A 22 -14.62 -19.05 -5.57
C LYS A 22 -13.28 -19.79 -5.56
N GLU A 23 -12.65 -19.99 -6.72
CA GLU A 23 -11.32 -20.60 -6.84
C GLU A 23 -10.24 -19.86 -6.04
N LYS A 24 -10.36 -18.53 -5.93
CA LYS A 24 -9.46 -17.68 -5.13
C LYS A 24 -9.82 -17.65 -3.64
N GLY A 25 -10.77 -18.49 -3.21
CA GLY A 25 -11.22 -18.61 -1.83
C GLY A 25 -12.09 -17.44 -1.37
N CYS A 26 -12.68 -16.68 -2.29
CA CYS A 26 -13.61 -15.60 -1.99
C CYS A 26 -15.06 -16.04 -2.26
N LYS A 27 -16.03 -15.40 -1.61
CA LYS A 27 -17.46 -15.67 -1.83
C LYS A 27 -18.06 -14.56 -2.68
N PRO A 28 -18.59 -14.86 -3.89
CA PRO A 28 -19.36 -13.88 -4.65
C PRO A 28 -20.76 -13.71 -4.03
N HIS A 29 -21.26 -12.49 -4.08
CA HIS A 29 -22.63 -12.14 -3.74
C HIS A 29 -23.20 -11.25 -4.84
N THR A 30 -24.02 -11.85 -5.69
CA THR A 30 -24.57 -11.22 -6.89
C THR A 30 -25.85 -10.47 -6.57
N ILE A 31 -25.94 -9.25 -7.07
CA ILE A 31 -27.11 -8.38 -6.98
C ILE A 31 -27.55 -8.08 -8.41
N LEU A 32 -28.70 -8.63 -8.79
CA LEU A 32 -29.36 -8.36 -10.06
C LEU A 32 -30.28 -7.15 -9.88
N GLY A 33 -29.79 -5.97 -10.27
CA GLY A 33 -30.61 -4.77 -10.34
C GLY A 33 -31.34 -4.65 -11.67
N GLU A 34 -32.38 -3.82 -11.71
CA GLU A 34 -33.16 -3.57 -12.94
C GLU A 34 -32.32 -3.01 -14.10
N SER A 35 -31.29 -2.23 -13.78
CA SER A 35 -30.44 -1.55 -14.76
C SER A 35 -28.95 -1.91 -14.68
N LEU A 36 -28.54 -2.60 -13.61
CA LEU A 36 -27.15 -2.88 -13.30
C LEU A 36 -27.03 -4.18 -12.52
N THR A 37 -26.17 -5.09 -12.99
CA THR A 37 -25.74 -6.26 -12.23
C THR A 37 -24.42 -5.97 -11.55
N THR A 38 -24.35 -6.25 -10.25
CA THR A 38 -23.10 -6.13 -9.48
C THR A 38 -22.78 -7.42 -8.76
N VAL A 39 -21.48 -7.72 -8.64
CA VAL A 39 -20.98 -8.84 -7.83
C VAL A 39 -20.12 -8.26 -6.70
N SER A 40 -20.64 -8.39 -5.49
CA SER A 40 -19.88 -8.08 -4.28
C SER A 40 -19.03 -9.27 -3.89
N VAL A 41 -17.73 -9.07 -3.78
CA VAL A 41 -16.78 -10.11 -3.37
C VAL A 41 -16.48 -9.99 -1.88
N ILE A 42 -16.83 -11.04 -1.15
CA ILE A 42 -16.65 -11.18 0.29
C ILE A 42 -15.44 -12.09 0.57
N GLY A 43 -14.59 -11.70 1.52
CA GLY A 43 -13.38 -12.43 1.89
C GLY A 43 -12.09 -11.65 1.61
N ASP A 44 -10.97 -12.38 1.54
CA ASP A 44 -9.65 -11.79 1.32
C ASP A 44 -9.41 -11.43 -0.16
N THR A 45 -9.93 -10.27 -0.54
CA THR A 45 -9.81 -9.72 -1.90
C THR A 45 -8.37 -9.31 -2.28
N SER A 46 -7.39 -9.41 -1.38
CA SER A 46 -5.98 -9.18 -1.74
C SER A 46 -5.47 -10.20 -2.76
N LYS A 47 -6.05 -11.40 -2.76
CA LYS A 47 -5.76 -12.52 -3.68
C LYS A 47 -6.32 -12.34 -5.10
N LEU A 48 -7.15 -11.31 -5.31
CA LEU A 48 -7.76 -11.01 -6.61
C LEU A 48 -7.07 -9.81 -7.24
N ASN A 49 -6.49 -10.01 -8.42
CA ASN A 49 -5.93 -8.93 -9.22
C ASN A 49 -7.07 -8.16 -9.91
N VAL A 50 -7.10 -6.83 -9.73
CA VAL A 50 -8.15 -5.96 -10.30
C VAL A 50 -8.10 -5.97 -11.82
N GLY A 51 -6.91 -5.90 -12.42
CA GLY A 51 -6.73 -5.90 -13.87
C GLY A 51 -7.18 -7.21 -14.50
N GLU A 52 -6.87 -8.35 -13.88
CA GLU A 52 -7.30 -9.67 -14.39
C GLU A 52 -8.81 -9.84 -14.39
N ILE A 53 -9.51 -9.34 -13.36
CA ILE A 53 -10.97 -9.42 -13.28
C ILE A 53 -11.60 -8.41 -14.25
N GLN A 54 -11.07 -7.20 -14.34
CA GLN A 54 -11.58 -6.18 -15.26
C GLN A 54 -11.38 -6.54 -16.73
N ALA A 55 -10.39 -7.36 -17.05
CA ALA A 55 -10.15 -7.86 -18.40
C ALA A 55 -11.11 -8.98 -18.85
N LEU A 56 -11.91 -9.55 -17.92
CA LEU A 56 -12.90 -10.56 -18.27
C LEU A 56 -14.01 -9.94 -19.12
N ASP A 57 -14.44 -10.67 -20.15
CA ASP A 57 -15.59 -10.22 -20.93
C ASP A 57 -16.87 -10.27 -20.09
N GLY A 58 -17.75 -9.29 -20.29
CA GLY A 58 -18.91 -9.06 -19.44
C GLY A 58 -18.64 -8.21 -18.19
N VAL A 59 -17.38 -7.90 -17.84
CA VAL A 59 -17.04 -6.96 -16.75
C VAL A 59 -16.88 -5.54 -17.32
N GLU A 60 -17.49 -4.55 -16.67
CA GLU A 60 -17.41 -3.14 -17.05
C GLU A 60 -16.32 -2.42 -16.26
N PHE A 61 -16.32 -2.53 -14.92
CA PHE A 61 -15.21 -2.06 -14.09
C PHE A 61 -15.21 -2.73 -12.71
N VAL A 62 -14.05 -2.66 -12.03
CA VAL A 62 -13.83 -3.29 -10.73
C VAL A 62 -13.35 -2.26 -9.71
N THR A 63 -14.04 -2.18 -8.58
CA THR A 63 -13.67 -1.26 -7.49
C THR A 63 -13.28 -2.05 -6.24
N ARG A 64 -12.08 -1.79 -5.70
CA ARG A 64 -11.72 -2.29 -4.37
C ARG A 64 -12.35 -1.40 -3.30
N VAL A 65 -13.18 -2.00 -2.45
CA VAL A 65 -13.74 -1.36 -1.26
C VAL A 65 -12.68 -1.22 -0.17
N THR A 66 -11.80 -2.21 -0.04
CA THR A 66 -10.69 -2.21 0.92
C THR A 66 -9.47 -1.50 0.34
N LYS A 67 -8.81 -0.69 1.17
CA LYS A 67 -7.55 -0.05 0.78
C LYS A 67 -6.45 -1.11 0.62
N PRO A 68 -5.62 -1.04 -0.43
CA PRO A 68 -4.57 -2.04 -0.68
C PRO A 68 -3.43 -1.99 0.35
N PHE A 69 -3.37 -0.93 1.16
CA PHE A 69 -2.33 -0.67 2.16
C PHE A 69 -2.85 -0.87 3.60
N LYS A 70 -3.63 -1.93 3.84
CA LYS A 70 -4.26 -2.21 5.15
C LYS A 70 -3.26 -2.29 6.31
N LEU A 71 -2.00 -2.68 6.13
CA LEU A 71 -1.05 -2.77 7.24
C LEU A 71 -0.49 -1.41 7.70
N CYS A 72 -0.48 -0.40 6.82
CA CYS A 72 0.02 0.93 7.12
C CYS A 72 -1.07 2.03 7.12
N SER A 73 -2.34 1.69 6.84
CA SER A 73 -3.46 2.63 7.00
C SER A 73 -3.69 2.97 8.49
N SER A 74 -3.99 4.23 8.77
CA SER A 74 -4.45 4.69 10.09
C SER A 74 -5.83 4.14 10.46
N GLU A 75 -6.67 3.80 9.48
CA GLU A 75 -8.01 3.26 9.72
C GLU A 75 -7.97 1.84 10.30
N SER A 76 -6.99 1.05 9.87
CA SER A 76 -6.78 -0.32 10.33
C SER A 76 -5.88 -0.41 11.55
N ARG A 77 -5.02 0.60 11.77
CA ARG A 77 -4.15 0.70 12.94
C ARG A 77 -4.49 1.96 13.72
N THR A 78 -5.31 1.78 14.75
CA THR A 78 -5.86 2.87 15.57
C THR A 78 -4.81 3.58 16.44
N LYS A 79 -3.66 2.96 16.69
CA LYS A 79 -2.55 3.55 17.45
C LYS A 79 -1.40 3.97 16.51
N PRO A 80 -0.87 5.20 16.63
CA PRO A 80 0.34 5.59 15.94
C PRO A 80 1.48 4.61 16.23
N THR A 81 2.27 4.28 15.21
CA THR A 81 3.46 3.46 15.40
C THR A 81 4.59 4.32 15.92
N THR A 82 5.25 3.84 16.97
CA THR A 82 6.52 4.38 17.47
C THR A 82 7.62 3.34 17.28
N ILE A 83 8.81 3.78 16.90
CA ILE A 83 9.98 2.92 16.71
C ILE A 83 11.05 3.35 17.73
N GLN A 84 11.48 2.42 18.59
CA GLN A 84 12.54 2.65 19.56
C GLN A 84 13.91 2.30 18.96
N VAL A 85 14.88 3.20 19.09
CA VAL A 85 16.28 3.02 18.67
C VAL A 85 17.19 3.47 19.81
N GLY A 86 17.66 2.54 20.65
CA GLY A 86 18.35 2.90 21.89
C GLY A 86 17.42 3.71 22.79
N ASP A 87 17.82 4.93 23.15
CA ASP A 87 16.99 5.87 23.94
C ASP A 87 16.06 6.75 23.09
N LEU A 88 16.13 6.64 21.77
CA LEU A 88 15.37 7.47 20.84
C LEU A 88 14.02 6.84 20.45
N VAL A 89 12.95 7.65 20.47
CA VAL A 89 11.62 7.27 19.96
C VAL A 89 11.34 8.03 18.66
N ILE A 90 11.08 7.30 17.56
CA ILE A 90 10.64 7.87 16.28
C ILE A 90 9.13 7.67 16.15
N GLY A 91 8.38 8.75 15.93
CA GLY A 91 6.92 8.75 15.79
C GLY A 91 6.17 9.21 17.05
N GLY A 92 4.84 9.12 17.02
CA GLY A 92 3.97 9.67 18.06
C GLY A 92 3.99 11.21 18.05
N ASN A 93 4.09 11.83 19.23
CA ASN A 93 4.14 13.29 19.40
C ASN A 93 5.58 13.83 19.51
N ASN A 94 6.58 13.02 19.16
CA ASN A 94 7.99 13.42 19.27
C ASN A 94 8.44 14.18 18.02
N PHE A 95 9.09 15.32 18.21
CA PHE A 95 9.83 16.00 17.14
C PHE A 95 11.27 15.50 17.11
N LEU A 96 11.77 15.19 15.91
CA LEU A 96 13.11 14.68 15.70
C LEU A 96 13.69 15.19 14.38
N SER A 97 14.98 15.51 14.38
CA SER A 97 15.74 15.82 13.18
C SER A 97 16.77 14.73 12.87
N MET A 98 16.78 14.29 11.61
CA MET A 98 17.83 13.45 11.03
C MET A 98 18.63 14.28 10.02
N ALA A 99 19.91 14.53 10.29
CA ALA A 99 20.73 15.44 9.50
C ALA A 99 22.10 14.83 9.18
N GLY A 100 22.73 15.29 8.10
CA GLY A 100 24.03 14.81 7.66
C GLY A 100 24.22 14.99 6.15
N PRO A 101 25.37 14.57 5.60
CA PRO A 101 25.68 14.81 4.19
C PRO A 101 24.77 14.02 3.23
N CYS A 102 24.73 14.49 1.98
CA CYS A 102 24.02 13.78 0.91
C CYS A 102 24.73 12.46 0.55
N SER A 103 26.05 12.49 0.47
CA SER A 103 26.97 11.38 0.22
C SER A 103 28.06 11.37 1.27
N ILE A 104 28.52 10.20 1.70
CA ILE A 104 29.72 10.07 2.51
C ILE A 104 30.92 10.15 1.57
N GLU A 105 31.72 11.22 1.68
CA GLU A 105 32.88 11.44 0.80
C GLU A 105 34.19 11.09 1.51
N SER A 106 34.26 11.29 2.83
CA SER A 106 35.40 10.90 3.64
C SER A 106 35.01 10.74 5.11
N GLU A 107 35.87 10.07 5.88
CA GLU A 107 35.74 9.97 7.34
C GLU A 107 35.77 11.35 7.99
N ASP A 108 36.74 12.21 7.63
CA ASP A 108 36.88 13.56 8.18
C ASP A 108 35.62 14.41 7.97
N GLN A 109 35.09 14.43 6.73
CA GLN A 109 33.85 15.13 6.43
C GLN A 109 32.70 14.62 7.31
N THR A 110 32.56 13.29 7.39
CA THR A 110 31.47 12.65 8.14
C THR A 110 31.55 12.98 9.61
N MET A 111 32.74 12.89 10.22
CA MET A 111 32.94 13.18 11.64
C MET A 111 32.71 14.65 11.95
N ARG A 112 33.23 15.58 11.13
CA ARG A 112 32.96 17.02 11.30
C ARG A 112 31.47 17.34 11.26
N ILE A 113 30.73 16.75 10.31
CA ILE A 113 29.29 16.93 10.21
C ILE A 113 28.57 16.29 11.40
N ALA A 114 28.95 15.08 11.82
CA ALA A 114 28.37 14.38 12.97
C ALA A 114 28.40 15.24 14.24
N HIS A 115 29.55 15.85 14.53
CA HIS A 115 29.69 16.78 15.65
C HIS A 115 28.82 18.02 15.49
N ALA A 116 28.81 18.64 14.29
CA ALA A 116 28.03 19.84 14.03
C ALA A 116 26.52 19.61 14.16
N VAL A 117 26.00 18.51 13.61
CA VAL A 117 24.56 18.20 13.66
C VAL A 117 24.12 17.80 15.07
N ARG A 118 24.95 17.06 15.81
CA ARG A 118 24.67 16.75 17.23
C ARG A 118 24.62 18.02 18.07
N LYS A 119 25.57 18.94 17.88
CA LYS A 119 25.59 20.26 18.55
C LYS A 119 24.35 21.09 18.21
N SER A 120 23.80 20.92 17.01
CA SER A 120 22.61 21.61 16.54
C SER A 120 21.29 20.95 16.97
N GLY A 121 21.34 19.88 17.76
CA GLY A 121 20.15 19.20 18.29
C GLY A 121 19.59 18.08 17.41
N ALA A 122 20.28 17.68 16.33
CA ALA A 122 19.89 16.50 15.57
C ALA A 122 20.12 15.23 16.39
N SER A 123 19.19 14.29 16.28
CA SER A 123 19.21 13.04 17.04
C SER A 123 19.75 11.86 16.24
N VAL A 124 19.78 11.97 14.90
CA VAL A 124 20.24 10.92 13.99
C VAL A 124 21.17 11.53 12.94
N LEU A 125 22.32 10.88 12.72
CA LEU A 125 23.21 11.17 11.60
C LEU A 125 22.78 10.35 10.38
N ARG A 126 22.55 11.01 9.23
CA ARG A 126 22.33 10.34 7.93
C ARG A 126 23.50 10.55 6.97
N GLY A 127 23.74 9.61 6.06
CA GLY A 127 24.73 9.74 5.00
C GLY A 127 24.58 8.63 3.96
N GLY A 128 24.60 8.97 2.67
CA GLY A 128 24.48 7.99 1.59
C GLY A 128 25.83 7.35 1.26
N ALA A 129 25.97 6.04 1.45
CA ALA A 129 27.16 5.28 1.04
C ALA A 129 27.14 4.91 -0.45
N PHE A 130 25.94 4.82 -1.04
CA PHE A 130 25.74 4.46 -2.45
C PHE A 130 24.95 5.53 -3.17
N LYS A 131 25.34 5.83 -4.41
CA LYS A 131 24.65 6.73 -5.33
C LYS A 131 24.53 6.08 -6.72
N PRO A 132 23.38 6.19 -7.40
CA PRO A 132 23.27 5.79 -8.79
C PRO A 132 24.28 6.58 -9.63
N ARG A 133 25.06 5.90 -10.45
CA ARG A 133 25.99 6.56 -11.38
C ARG A 133 25.18 7.19 -12.52
N SER A 134 25.17 8.52 -12.59
CA SER A 134 24.72 9.27 -13.77
C SER A 134 25.94 9.66 -14.61
N SER A 135 25.86 9.44 -15.93
CA SER A 135 26.85 9.85 -16.93
C SER A 135 26.51 11.20 -17.54
#